data_AF-A0A920LSD1-F1
#
_entry.id   AF-A0A920LSD1-F1
#
_cell.length_a   1.000
_cell.length_b   1.000
_cell.length_c   1.000
_cell.angle_alpha   90.00
_cell.angle_beta   90.00
_cell.angle_gamma   90.00
#
_symmetry.space_group_name_H-M   'P 1'
#
loop_
_entity.id
_entity.type
_entity.pdbx_description
1 polymer ?
#
loop_
_entity_poly.entity_id
_entity_poly.type
_entity_poly.pdbx_seq_one_letter_code
_entity_poly.pdbx_strand_id
1 'polypeptide(L)' 'MKPMQPVRGTADLMPRQKSQMNFVIEKAIMIAGRYGFQSMETPIFEFTEVFSRPLGESSDVVAKETYSFEDRVVPV' A
#
# COMPACT_ATOMS: atom_id res chain seq x y z
N MET A 1 -32.08 6.77 -0.36
CA MET A 1 -30.82 6.04 -0.61
C MET A 1 -29.69 6.89 -0.07
N LYS A 2 -28.85 6.36 0.84
CA LYS A 2 -27.74 7.14 1.42
C LYS A 2 -26.70 7.39 0.31
N PRO A 3 -26.19 8.63 0.13
CA PRO A 3 -25.15 8.87 -0.85
C PRO A 3 -23.93 8.02 -0.51
N MET A 4 -23.35 7.37 -1.53
CA MET A 4 -22.08 6.66 -1.36
C MET A 4 -21.01 7.69 -0.96
N GLN A 5 -20.30 7.39 0.13
CA GLN A 5 -19.20 8.20 0.64
C GLN A 5 -17.94 7.37 0.67
N PRO A 6 -16.75 7.97 0.50
CA PRO A 6 -15.49 7.27 0.65
C PRO A 6 -15.37 6.61 2.02
N VAL A 7 -14.62 5.51 2.08
CA VAL A 7 -14.30 4.84 3.34
C VAL A 7 -13.53 5.82 4.22
N ARG A 8 -13.90 5.93 5.50
CA ARG A 8 -13.20 6.81 6.44
C ARG A 8 -11.71 6.47 6.47
N GLY A 9 -10.86 7.49 6.30
CA GLY A 9 -9.40 7.33 6.24
C GLY A 9 -8.86 7.13 4.82
N THR A 10 -9.72 7.05 3.80
CA THR A 10 -9.33 7.06 2.38
C THR A 10 -9.61 8.42 1.75
N ALA A 11 -8.82 8.80 0.75
CA ALA A 11 -8.98 10.06 0.03
C ALA A 11 -8.65 9.90 -1.44
N ASP A 12 -9.50 10.47 -2.30
CA ASP A 12 -9.20 10.62 -3.72
C ASP A 12 -8.15 11.72 -3.92
N LEU A 13 -7.13 11.44 -4.73
CA LEU A 13 -6.16 12.44 -5.15
C LEU A 13 -6.65 13.13 -6.42
N MET A 14 -7.24 14.31 -6.28
CA MET A 14 -7.70 15.12 -7.41
C MET A 14 -6.51 15.61 -8.26
N PRO A 15 -6.70 16.02 -9.52
CA PRO A 15 -5.60 16.31 -10.45
C PRO A 15 -4.50 17.23 -9.90
N ARG A 16 -4.86 18.29 -9.17
CA ARG A 16 -3.90 19.19 -8.52
C ARG A 16 -3.06 18.47 -7.46
N GLN A 17 -3.67 17.67 -6.59
CA GLN A 17 -2.98 16.91 -5.54
C GLN A 17 -2.13 15.80 -6.15
N LYS A 18 -2.64 15.10 -7.17
CA LYS A 18 -1.90 14.07 -7.88
C LYS A 18 -0.67 14.64 -8.58
N SER A 19 -0.76 15.82 -9.19
CA SER A 19 0.39 16.51 -9.78
C SER A 19 1.47 16.85 -8.75
N GLN A 20 1.07 17.34 -7.56
CA GLN A 20 2.01 17.60 -6.47
C GLN A 20 2.68 16.31 -5.95
N MET A 21 1.92 15.23 -5.82
CA MET A 21 2.46 13.92 -5.42
C MET A 21 3.45 13.39 -6.47
N ASN A 22 3.10 13.46 -7.76
CA ASN A 22 3.97 13.01 -8.85
C ASN A 22 5.29 13.79 -8.86
N PHE A 23 5.27 15.10 -8.62
CA PHE A 23 6.49 15.90 -8.52
C PHE A 23 7.45 15.35 -7.44
N VAL A 24 6.93 14.97 -6.27
CA VAL A 24 7.76 14.39 -5.19
C VAL A 24 8.32 13.03 -5.61
N ILE A 25 7.49 12.16 -6.17
CA ILE A 25 7.87 10.82 -6.62
C ILE A 25 8.97 10.90 -7.70
N GLU A 26 8.81 11.78 -8.70
CA GLU A 26 9.79 11.98 -9.78
C GLU A 26 11.15 12.42 -9.25
N LYS A 27 11.19 13.32 -8.25
CA LYS A 27 12.45 13.73 -7.63
C LYS A 27 13.11 12.58 -6.86
N ALA A 28 12.33 11.79 -6.12
CA ALA A 28 12.85 10.63 -5.40
C ALA A 28 13.46 9.60 -6.36
N ILE A 29 12.75 9.25 -7.44
CA ILE A 29 13.23 8.33 -8.48
C ILE A 29 14.52 8.85 -9.13
N MET A 30 14.55 10.13 -9.50
CA MET A 30 15.72 10.74 -10.13
C MET A 30 16.96 10.70 -9.21
N ILE A 31 16.79 10.94 -7.91
CA ILE A 31 17.90 10.87 -6.95
C ILE A 31 18.35 9.41 -6.76
N ALA A 32 17.42 8.47 -6.56
CA ALA A 32 17.73 7.06 -6.39
C ALA A 32 18.51 6.49 -7.59
N GLY A 33 18.12 6.86 -8.82
CA GLY A 33 18.79 6.45 -10.05
C GLY A 33 20.25 6.90 -10.15
N ARG A 34 20.63 8.02 -9.51
CA ARG A 34 22.05 8.47 -9.46
C ARG A 34 22.95 7.54 -8.65
N TYR A 35 22.37 6.70 -7.80
CA TYR A 35 23.07 5.72 -6.98
C TYR A 35 22.89 4.28 -7.52
N GLY A 36 22.35 4.12 -8.73
CA GLY A 36 22.19 2.80 -9.37
C GLY A 36 21.01 1.98 -8.86
N PHE A 37 20.13 2.55 -8.02
CA PHE A 37 18.90 1.88 -7.63
C PHE A 37 17.89 1.85 -8.80
N GLN A 38 17.13 0.75 -8.88
CA GLN A 38 16.07 0.57 -9.86
C GLN A 38 14.72 0.48 -9.15
N SER A 39 13.67 0.94 -9.83
CA SER A 39 12.30 0.78 -9.34
C SER A 39 11.89 -0.69 -9.34
N MET A 40 11.20 -1.11 -8.29
CA MET A 40 10.49 -2.38 -8.21
C MET A 40 9.09 -2.15 -7.65
N GLU A 41 8.13 -2.95 -8.08
CA GLU A 41 6.78 -2.98 -7.53
C GLU A 41 6.49 -4.39 -7.02
N THR A 42 5.91 -4.46 -5.83
CA THR A 42 5.45 -5.71 -5.22
C THR A 42 3.92 -5.74 -5.26
N PRO A 43 3.29 -6.93 -5.14
CA PRO A 43 1.85 -7.04 -4.99
C PRO A 43 1.28 -6.16 -3.87
N ILE A 44 0.06 -5.64 -4.06
CA ILE A 44 -0.62 -4.77 -3.07
C ILE A 44 -1.03 -5.56 -1.81
N PHE A 45 -1.28 -6.85 -1.96
CA PHE A 45 -1.58 -7.78 -0.87
C PHE A 45 -0.67 -9.00 -1.01
N GLU A 46 -0.36 -9.61 0.13
CA GLU A 46 0.52 -10.77 0.25
C GLU A 46 -0.09 -11.74 1.26
N PHE A 47 0.44 -12.96 1.33
CA PHE A 47 0.12 -13.87 2.44
C PHE A 47 0.45 -13.21 3.79
N THR A 48 -0.44 -13.36 4.78
CA THR A 48 -0.29 -12.71 6.09
C THR A 48 1.06 -13.03 6.76
N GLU A 49 1.61 -14.22 6.50
CA GLU A 49 2.89 -14.70 7.00
C GLU A 49 4.09 -13.88 6.54
N VAL A 50 3.99 -13.17 5.40
CA VAL A 50 5.03 -12.25 4.92
C VAL A 50 5.23 -11.11 5.93
N PHE A 51 4.16 -10.69 6.61
CA PHE A 51 4.20 -9.60 7.59
C PHE A 51 4.35 -10.09 9.03
N SER A 52 3.68 -11.19 9.42
CA SER A 52 3.70 -11.66 10.80
C SER A 52 5.05 -12.26 11.23
N ARG A 53 5.79 -12.91 10.32
CA ARG A 53 7.10 -13.53 10.62
C ARG A 53 8.19 -12.52 11.00
N PRO A 54 8.44 -11.44 10.24
CA PRO A 54 9.49 -10.47 10.60
C PRO A 54 9.10 -9.52 11.74
N LEU A 55 7.82 -9.16 11.85
CA LEU A 55 7.35 -8.17 12.84
C LEU A 55 6.93 -8.81 14.18
N GLY A 56 6.62 -10.10 14.17
CA GLY A 56 6.05 -10.82 15.32
C GLY A 56 4.54 -10.58 15.45
N GLU A 57 3.82 -11.62 15.88
CA GLU A 57 2.35 -11.58 16.02
C GLU A 57 1.85 -10.56 17.04
N SER A 58 2.67 -10.20 18.03
CA SER A 58 2.35 -9.21 19.06
C SER A 58 2.59 -7.76 18.63
N SER A 59 3.11 -7.52 17.42
CA SER A 59 3.28 -6.17 16.90
C SER A 59 1.93 -5.51 16.67
N ASP A 60 1.79 -4.24 17.07
CA ASP A 60 0.57 -3.47 16.82
C ASP A 60 0.21 -3.42 15.32
N VAL A 61 1.23 -3.39 14.45
CA VAL A 61 1.04 -3.43 12.99
C VAL A 61 0.31 -4.70 12.56
N VAL A 62 0.74 -5.84 13.09
CA VAL A 62 0.18 -7.16 12.73
C VAL A 62 -1.18 -7.37 13.41
N ALA A 63 -1.30 -6.98 14.68
CA ALA A 63 -2.49 -7.26 15.48
C ALA A 63 -3.66 -6.28 15.26
N LYS A 64 -3.40 -5.03 14.87
CA LYS A 64 -4.42 -3.96 14.85
C LYS A 64 -4.52 -3.21 13.53
N GLU A 65 -3.44 -3.15 12.75
CA GLU A 65 -3.37 -2.25 11.59
C GLU A 65 -3.46 -2.98 10.24
N THR A 66 -3.20 -4.29 10.22
CA THR A 66 -3.23 -5.10 8.99
C THR A 66 -4.66 -5.46 8.59
N TYR A 67 -5.00 -5.24 7.32
CA TYR A 67 -6.23 -5.75 6.72
C TYR A 67 -6.00 -7.17 6.18
N SER A 68 -6.38 -8.18 6.98
CA SER A 68 -6.38 -9.59 6.55
C SER A 68 -7.79 -10.04 6.19
N PHE A 69 -7.92 -10.78 5.09
CA PHE A 69 -9.19 -11.35 4.65
C PHE A 69 -8.97 -12.75 4.09
N GLU A 70 -9.99 -13.60 4.20
CA GLU A 70 -9.98 -14.92 3.58
C GLU A 70 -10.27 -14.77 2.08
N ASP A 71 -9.38 -15.31 1.25
CA ASP A 71 -9.65 -15.43 -0.17
C ASP A 71 -10.64 -16.58 -0.45
N ARG A 72 -11.41 -16.45 -1.52
CA ARG A 72 -12.27 -17.54 -1.97
C ARG A 72 -11.41 -18.59 -2.63
N VAL A 73 -11.24 -19.72 -1.97
CA VAL A 73 -10.67 -20.92 -2.59
C VAL A 73 -11.58 -21.34 -3.74
N VAL A 74 -11.19 -21.02 -4.97
CA VAL A 74 -11.75 -21.66 -6.16
C VAL A 74 -10.97 -22.97 -6.32
N PRO A 75 -11.62 -24.15 -6.22
CA PRO A 75 -10.94 -25.40 -6.51
C PRO A 75 -10.45 -25.35 -7.97
N VAL A 76 -9.15 -25.54 -8.17
CA VAL A 76 -8.55 -25.75 -9.50
C VAL A 76 -8.71 -27.22 -9.87
#